data_AF-A0A9P0CBL9-F1
#
_entry.id   AF-A0A9P0CBL9-F1
#
_cell.length_a   1.000
_cell.length_b   1.000
_cell.length_c   1.000
_cell.angle_alpha   90.00
_cell.angle_beta   90.00
_cell.angle_gamma   90.00
#
_symmetry.space_group_name_H-M   'P 1'
#
loop_
_entity.id
_entity.type
_entity.pdbx_description
1 polymer ?
#
loop_
_entity_poly.entity_id
_entity_poly.type
_entity_poly.pdbx_seq_one_letter_code
_entity_poly.pdbx_strand_id
1 'polypeptide(L)'
;MQAVQTMKVNFEQNQVSHMVEVSHDDACMLMYKHKHPSERFSAIDLDPYGCPSIFLDAAVQSVQDGGLLLVTATDMAVLAGNSPETCYSKYGAISLKTKCCHEMALRILLQCIEKHANRYSRYIVPLLSISADFYIRIFVKIYTGAIHCKKTTSKLAMVYQCVGCDNMTLQPLGGFKSNPTEKNPNQMKGFLPTGPVVGEHCVNCNQKHHLGGPIWTAPIHEPVFVSRVLAELSSERHCLGTRDRIEGVLSMVREELHDVPLYYSMDRLVGRVHLETMPMLLMRSAILNAGYKVSYSHASKMSIKTTAPAQFIWDIVRTWERTHPVKPAR
;
A
#
# COMPACT_ATOMS: atom_id res chain seq x y z
N MET A 1 33.52 1.29 -8.47
CA MET A 1 34.21 1.41 -9.78
C MET A 1 33.70 0.43 -10.83
N GLN A 2 33.62 -0.88 -10.57
CA GLN A 2 33.17 -1.87 -11.58
C GLN A 2 31.78 -1.57 -12.17
N ALA A 3 30.78 -1.24 -11.33
CA ALA A 3 29.42 -0.95 -11.79
C ALA A 3 29.36 0.23 -12.78
N VAL A 4 30.09 1.32 -12.50
CA VAL A 4 30.18 2.50 -13.39
C VAL A 4 30.80 2.14 -14.73
N GLN A 5 31.82 1.28 -14.73
CA GLN A 5 32.44 0.84 -15.98
C GLN A 5 31.47 0.00 -16.82
N THR A 6 30.75 -0.94 -16.19
CA THR A 6 29.71 -1.73 -16.86
C THR A 6 28.60 -0.84 -17.43
N MET A 7 28.16 0.17 -16.69
CA MET A 7 27.16 1.14 -17.17
C MET A 7 27.64 1.86 -18.44
N LYS A 8 28.87 2.37 -18.45
CA LYS A 8 29.44 3.06 -19.62
C LYS A 8 29.47 2.17 -20.86
N VAL A 9 29.93 0.92 -20.71
CA VAL A 9 29.94 -0.06 -21.80
C VAL A 9 28.52 -0.32 -22.32
N ASN A 10 27.54 -0.47 -21.43
CA ASN A 10 26.15 -0.67 -21.82
C ASN A 10 25.59 0.55 -22.58
N PHE A 11 25.91 1.77 -22.16
CA PHE A 11 25.45 2.99 -22.84
C PHE A 11 26.04 3.14 -24.24
N GLU A 12 27.31 2.79 -24.41
CA GLU A 12 27.97 2.77 -25.72
C GLU A 12 27.33 1.72 -26.65
N GLN A 13 27.10 0.51 -26.15
CA GLN A 13 26.43 -0.57 -26.91
C GLN A 13 25.01 -0.20 -27.34
N ASN A 14 24.28 0.56 -26.51
CA ASN A 14 22.93 1.02 -26.82
C ASN A 14 22.89 2.40 -27.51
N GLN A 15 24.04 3.01 -27.80
CA GLN A 15 24.18 4.31 -28.49
C GLN A 15 23.48 5.49 -27.79
N VAL A 16 23.41 5.45 -26.46
CA VAL A 16 22.73 6.47 -25.63
C VAL A 16 23.66 7.33 -24.77
N SER A 17 24.98 7.19 -24.91
CA SER A 17 25.96 7.89 -24.05
C SER A 17 25.83 9.42 -24.07
N HIS A 18 25.25 10.01 -25.11
CA HIS A 18 25.02 11.45 -25.23
C HIS A 18 23.79 11.94 -24.42
N MET A 19 22.94 11.04 -23.95
CA MET A 19 21.73 11.34 -23.15
C MET A 19 21.89 11.00 -21.67
N VAL A 20 23.01 10.37 -21.28
CA VAL A 20 23.18 9.78 -19.94
C VAL A 20 24.42 10.34 -19.27
N GLU A 21 24.24 10.81 -18.04
CA GLU A 21 25.34 11.17 -17.14
C GLU A 21 25.49 10.10 -16.04
N VAL A 22 26.72 9.73 -15.73
CA VAL A 22 27.04 8.69 -14.76
C VAL A 22 27.72 9.28 -13.55
N SER A 23 27.20 8.97 -12.37
CA SER A 23 27.81 9.34 -11.09
C SER A 23 28.41 8.12 -10.39
N HIS A 24 29.58 8.32 -9.77
CA HIS A 24 30.21 7.37 -8.83
C HIS A 24 30.17 7.92 -7.40
N ASP A 25 29.15 8.71 -7.08
CA ASP A 25 28.95 9.28 -5.76
C ASP A 25 27.96 8.44 -4.94
N ASP A 26 27.88 8.70 -3.64
CA ASP A 26 26.78 8.22 -2.82
C ASP A 26 25.44 8.76 -3.35
N ALA A 27 24.41 7.91 -3.38
CA ALA A 27 23.12 8.25 -3.97
C ALA A 27 22.43 9.43 -3.25
N CYS A 28 22.54 9.51 -1.92
CA CYS A 28 22.00 10.64 -1.16
C CYS A 28 22.78 11.91 -1.48
N MET A 29 24.11 11.84 -1.56
CA MET A 29 24.95 12.99 -1.91
C MET A 29 24.63 13.52 -3.31
N LEU A 30 24.48 12.64 -4.30
CA LEU A 30 24.07 13.02 -5.66
C LEU A 30 22.71 13.73 -5.65
N MET A 31 21.72 13.17 -4.94
CA MET A 31 20.40 13.80 -4.83
C MET A 31 20.45 15.15 -4.11
N TYR A 32 21.25 15.29 -3.05
CA TYR A 32 21.40 16.55 -2.34
C TYR A 32 22.06 17.65 -3.18
N LYS A 33 22.99 17.30 -4.07
CA LYS A 33 23.55 18.24 -5.06
C LYS A 33 22.45 18.84 -5.96
N HIS A 34 21.39 18.08 -6.25
CA HIS A 34 20.26 18.48 -7.10
C HIS A 34 19.04 18.98 -6.31
N LYS A 35 19.24 19.49 -5.08
CA LYS A 35 18.14 20.01 -4.25
C LYS A 35 17.64 21.38 -4.70
N HIS A 36 18.49 22.15 -5.41
CA HIS A 36 18.12 23.48 -5.90
C HIS A 36 16.93 23.38 -6.87
N PRO A 37 15.89 24.23 -6.76
CA PRO A 37 14.65 24.06 -7.53
C PRO A 37 14.82 23.91 -9.05
N SER A 38 15.82 24.56 -9.64
CA SER A 38 16.12 24.48 -11.09
C SER A 38 16.84 23.20 -11.53
N GLU A 39 17.40 22.44 -10.59
CA GLU A 39 18.22 21.25 -10.84
C GLU A 39 17.51 19.96 -10.40
N ARG A 40 16.32 20.08 -9.82
CA ARG A 40 15.55 18.94 -9.32
C ARG A 40 15.18 17.99 -10.45
N PHE A 41 15.21 16.70 -10.15
CA PHE A 41 14.86 15.66 -11.09
C PHE A 41 13.35 15.65 -11.38
N SER A 42 13.00 15.42 -12.64
CA SER A 42 11.59 15.22 -13.04
C SER A 42 11.02 13.89 -12.55
N ALA A 43 11.87 12.88 -12.48
CA ALA A 43 11.56 11.58 -11.91
C ALA A 43 12.78 11.01 -11.17
N ILE A 44 12.54 10.27 -10.09
CA ILE A 44 13.57 9.53 -9.35
C ILE A 44 13.06 8.10 -9.16
N ASP A 45 13.90 7.11 -9.46
CA ASP A 45 13.63 5.69 -9.20
C ASP A 45 14.63 5.16 -8.17
N LEU A 46 14.12 4.84 -6.98
CA LEU A 46 14.90 4.23 -5.90
C LEU A 46 14.68 2.72 -5.91
N ASP A 47 15.72 1.99 -6.31
CA ASP A 47 15.73 0.52 -6.30
C ASP A 47 16.94 -0.06 -5.54
N PRO A 48 16.98 0.11 -4.21
CA PRO A 48 18.08 -0.42 -3.39
C PRO A 48 17.86 -1.90 -3.03
N TYR A 49 18.95 -2.56 -2.65
CA TYR A 49 18.85 -3.86 -1.96
C TYR A 49 18.26 -3.67 -0.56
N GLY A 50 17.09 -4.25 -0.33
CA GLY A 50 16.39 -4.23 0.95
C GLY A 50 15.50 -3.00 1.12
N CYS A 51 15.89 -2.12 2.04
CA CYS A 51 15.05 -1.03 2.52
C CYS A 51 15.41 0.31 1.87
N PRO A 52 14.44 1.06 1.32
CA PRO A 52 14.70 2.35 0.69
C PRO A 52 14.69 3.54 1.64
N SER A 53 14.33 3.37 2.92
CA SER A 53 14.01 4.49 3.80
C SER A 53 15.14 5.49 3.99
N ILE A 54 16.40 5.02 4.00
CA ILE A 54 17.59 5.88 4.16
C ILE A 54 17.79 6.87 3.00
N PHE A 55 17.22 6.60 1.83
CA PHE A 55 17.32 7.46 0.65
C PHE A 55 16.16 8.46 0.53
N LEU A 56 15.09 8.27 1.32
CA LEU A 56 13.83 8.99 1.13
C LEU A 56 13.95 10.48 1.42
N ASP A 57 14.66 10.90 2.47
CA ASP A 57 14.82 12.34 2.77
C ASP A 57 15.53 13.08 1.62
N ALA A 58 16.53 12.45 0.99
CA ALA A 58 17.23 13.01 -0.16
C ALA A 58 16.30 13.07 -1.39
N ALA A 59 15.62 11.97 -1.71
CA ALA A 59 14.74 11.88 -2.88
C ALA A 59 13.55 12.84 -2.84
N VAL A 60 12.86 12.94 -1.69
CA VAL A 60 11.72 13.86 -1.55
C VAL A 60 12.13 15.33 -1.56
N GLN A 61 13.42 15.66 -1.47
CA GLN A 61 13.92 17.03 -1.58
C GLN A 61 14.47 17.35 -2.98
N SER A 62 14.94 16.34 -3.72
CA SER A 62 15.56 16.49 -5.04
C SER A 62 14.61 16.22 -6.21
N VAL A 63 13.42 15.68 -5.98
CA VAL A 63 12.37 15.59 -7.00
C VAL A 63 11.61 16.91 -7.15
N GLN A 64 11.31 17.32 -8.38
CA GLN A 64 10.58 18.57 -8.65
C GLN A 64 9.15 18.55 -8.10
N ASP A 65 8.51 19.72 -8.02
CA ASP A 65 7.09 19.79 -7.67
C ASP A 65 6.23 19.15 -8.76
N GLY A 66 5.35 18.22 -8.38
CA GLY A 66 4.60 17.38 -9.33
C GLY A 66 5.43 16.29 -10.02
N GLY A 67 6.71 16.14 -9.67
CA GLY A 67 7.59 15.09 -10.18
C GLY A 67 7.24 13.70 -9.66
N LEU A 68 7.76 12.68 -10.35
CA LEU A 68 7.49 11.27 -10.07
C LEU A 68 8.57 10.67 -9.17
N LEU A 69 8.18 10.01 -8.09
CA LEU A 69 9.07 9.20 -7.25
C LEU A 69 8.60 7.74 -7.31
N LEU A 70 9.50 6.88 -7.75
CA LEU A 70 9.33 5.43 -7.75
C LEU A 70 10.19 4.85 -6.63
N VAL A 71 9.61 3.96 -5.83
CA VAL A 71 10.31 3.36 -4.68
C VAL A 71 10.06 1.86 -4.67
N THR A 72 11.14 1.09 -4.72
CA THR A 72 11.13 -0.36 -4.56
C THR A 72 11.63 -0.73 -3.17
N ALA A 73 10.98 -1.70 -2.54
CA ALA A 73 11.48 -2.34 -1.33
C ALA A 73 11.46 -3.86 -1.51
N THR A 74 12.59 -4.50 -1.23
CA THR A 74 12.78 -5.95 -1.39
C THR A 74 12.88 -6.68 -0.04
N ASP A 75 12.89 -5.97 1.10
CA ASP A 75 12.93 -6.57 2.45
C ASP A 75 11.55 -6.98 2.98
N MET A 76 10.80 -7.71 2.14
CA MET A 76 9.43 -8.15 2.43
C MET A 76 9.31 -8.98 3.72
N ALA A 77 10.34 -9.71 4.14
CA ALA A 77 10.32 -10.42 5.43
C ALA A 77 10.06 -9.47 6.62
N VAL A 78 10.65 -8.27 6.60
CA VAL A 78 10.47 -7.25 7.64
C VAL A 78 9.06 -6.65 7.54
N LEU A 79 8.66 -6.24 6.34
CA LEU A 79 7.35 -5.62 6.08
C LEU A 79 6.17 -6.57 6.29
N ALA A 80 6.38 -7.88 6.11
CA ALA A 80 5.35 -8.91 6.26
C ALA A 80 5.15 -9.42 7.69
N GLY A 81 5.84 -8.84 8.67
CA GLY A 81 5.60 -9.11 10.09
C GLY A 81 6.52 -10.14 10.73
N ASN A 82 7.62 -10.56 10.09
CA ASN A 82 8.57 -11.50 10.74
C ASN A 82 9.43 -10.83 11.81
N SER A 83 9.72 -9.54 11.64
CA SER A 83 10.58 -8.75 12.53
C SER A 83 9.98 -7.35 12.78
N PRO A 84 8.91 -7.24 13.59
CA PRO A 84 8.19 -5.98 13.78
C PRO A 84 9.06 -4.84 14.35
N GLU A 85 10.01 -5.16 15.23
CA GLU A 85 11.00 -4.22 15.77
C GLU A 85 11.94 -3.67 14.70
N THR A 86 12.35 -4.53 13.75
CA THR A 86 13.14 -4.11 12.59
C THR A 86 12.29 -3.25 11.65
N CYS A 87 11.02 -3.59 11.47
CA CYS A 87 10.09 -2.79 10.68
C CYS A 87 9.91 -1.39 11.27
N TYR A 88 9.78 -1.29 12.60
CA TYR A 88 9.68 -0.01 13.29
C TYR A 88 10.94 0.83 13.12
N SER A 89 12.12 0.24 13.29
CA SER A 89 13.40 0.93 13.10
C SER A 89 13.55 1.49 11.67
N LYS A 90 13.22 0.69 10.66
CA LYS A 90 13.41 1.07 9.25
C LYS A 90 12.32 1.98 8.69
N TYR A 91 11.06 1.72 9.04
CA TYR A 91 9.88 2.33 8.41
C TYR A 91 9.05 3.21 9.36
N GLY A 92 9.29 3.12 10.68
CA GLY A 92 8.50 3.83 11.68
C GLY A 92 7.10 3.25 11.89
N ALA A 93 6.89 1.98 11.56
CA ALA A 93 5.63 1.26 11.74
C ALA A 93 5.86 -0.16 12.23
N ILE A 94 4.91 -0.70 13.01
CA ILE A 94 4.91 -2.08 13.50
C ILE A 94 4.17 -2.94 12.46
N SER A 95 4.91 -3.82 11.77
CA SER A 95 4.30 -4.81 10.90
C SER A 95 3.63 -5.92 11.70
N LEU A 96 2.53 -6.44 11.16
CA LEU A 96 1.76 -7.55 11.71
C LEU A 96 1.92 -8.81 10.85
N LYS A 97 1.89 -9.98 11.48
CA LYS A 97 1.91 -11.24 10.75
C LYS A 97 0.48 -11.60 10.33
N THR A 98 0.19 -11.42 9.04
CA THR A 98 -1.17 -11.58 8.48
C THR A 98 -1.11 -12.07 7.03
N LYS A 99 -2.21 -12.62 6.52
CA LYS A 99 -2.38 -12.95 5.10
C LYS A 99 -2.53 -11.74 4.18
N CYS A 100 -2.86 -10.57 4.73
CA CYS A 100 -2.85 -9.30 4.00
C CYS A 100 -1.50 -8.57 4.09
N CYS A 101 -0.42 -9.28 4.41
CA CYS A 101 0.89 -8.69 4.67
C CYS A 101 1.44 -7.92 3.47
N HIS A 102 1.17 -8.39 2.25
CA HIS A 102 1.62 -7.74 1.02
C HIS A 102 0.98 -6.36 0.84
N GLU A 103 -0.32 -6.21 1.04
CA GLU A 103 -0.96 -4.89 0.99
C GLU A 103 -0.55 -4.03 2.19
N MET A 104 -0.43 -4.63 3.38
CA MET A 104 0.03 -3.90 4.55
C MET A 104 1.45 -3.35 4.36
N ALA A 105 2.34 -4.10 3.69
CA ALA A 105 3.67 -3.65 3.31
C ALA A 105 3.62 -2.41 2.40
N LEU A 106 2.74 -2.41 1.37
CA LEU A 106 2.51 -1.24 0.52
C LEU A 106 2.07 -0.03 1.35
N ARG A 107 1.14 -0.24 2.30
CA ARG A 107 0.61 0.83 3.16
C ARG A 107 1.63 1.34 4.19
N ILE A 108 2.51 0.48 4.69
CA ILE A 108 3.63 0.87 5.56
C ILE A 108 4.66 1.69 4.78
N LEU A 109 4.98 1.29 3.55
CA LEU A 109 5.93 2.05 2.73
C LEU A 109 5.34 3.40 2.31
N LEU A 110 4.05 3.47 1.94
CA LEU A 110 3.37 4.75 1.67
C LEU A 110 3.42 5.72 2.85
N GLN A 111 3.11 5.26 4.07
CA GLN A 111 3.20 6.15 5.22
C GLN A 111 4.65 6.57 5.50
N CYS A 112 5.62 5.69 5.22
CA CYS A 112 7.03 6.01 5.37
C CYS A 112 7.44 7.14 4.42
N ILE A 113 7.11 7.03 3.13
CA ILE A 113 7.42 8.06 2.13
C ILE A 113 6.73 9.39 2.48
N GLU A 114 5.44 9.36 2.83
CA GLU A 114 4.69 10.56 3.25
C GLU A 114 5.34 11.23 4.47
N LYS A 115 5.77 10.45 5.46
CA LYS A 115 6.43 10.98 6.67
C LYS A 115 7.73 11.70 6.33
N HIS A 116 8.52 11.19 5.40
CA HIS A 116 9.75 11.86 4.92
C HIS A 116 9.40 13.15 4.18
N ALA A 117 8.43 13.12 3.26
CA ALA A 117 7.98 14.31 2.53
C ALA A 117 7.46 15.43 3.46
N ASN A 118 6.65 15.08 4.46
CA ASN A 118 6.03 16.02 5.38
C ASN A 118 7.01 16.89 6.16
N ARG A 119 8.21 16.37 6.51
CA ARG A 119 9.27 17.12 7.20
C ARG A 119 9.70 18.36 6.42
N TYR A 120 9.50 18.35 5.10
CA TYR A 120 9.89 19.41 4.18
C TYR A 120 8.68 20.18 3.62
N SER A 121 7.52 20.11 4.30
CA SER A 121 6.26 20.70 3.83
C SER A 121 5.82 20.18 2.45
N ARG A 122 6.15 18.93 2.15
CA ARG A 122 5.75 18.23 0.92
C ARG A 122 4.85 17.04 1.26
N TYR A 123 4.05 16.60 0.29
CA TYR A 123 3.13 15.49 0.45
C TYR A 123 3.11 14.62 -0.80
N ILE A 124 2.67 13.37 -0.64
CA ILE A 124 2.60 12.40 -1.74
C ILE A 124 1.17 12.25 -2.26
N VAL A 125 1.07 11.97 -3.55
CA VAL A 125 -0.14 11.48 -4.21
C VAL A 125 0.18 10.11 -4.81
N PRO A 126 -0.31 9.00 -4.22
CA PRO A 126 -0.11 7.66 -4.76
C PRO A 126 -0.76 7.52 -6.14
N LEU A 127 -0.01 7.01 -7.12
CA LEU A 127 -0.50 6.72 -8.46
C LEU A 127 -0.74 5.22 -8.64
N LEU A 128 0.19 4.40 -8.16
CA LEU A 128 0.17 2.96 -8.30
C LEU A 128 1.02 2.33 -7.18
N SER A 129 0.59 1.18 -6.67
CA SER A 129 1.31 0.43 -5.63
C SER A 129 1.21 -1.06 -5.98
N ILE A 130 2.32 -1.74 -6.22
CA ILE A 130 2.32 -3.12 -6.70
C ILE A 130 3.08 -4.00 -5.71
N SER A 131 2.47 -5.12 -5.33
CA SER A 131 3.21 -6.27 -4.79
C SER A 131 3.45 -7.28 -5.92
N ALA A 132 4.71 -7.59 -6.18
CA ALA A 132 5.11 -8.52 -7.24
C ALA A 132 6.22 -9.44 -6.74
N ASP A 133 5.94 -10.75 -6.77
CA ASP A 133 6.86 -11.81 -6.35
C ASP A 133 7.41 -11.58 -4.92
N PHE A 134 8.65 -11.10 -4.81
CA PHE A 134 9.37 -10.90 -3.55
C PHE A 134 9.59 -9.42 -3.19
N TYR A 135 9.04 -8.49 -3.96
CA TYR A 135 9.21 -7.06 -3.74
C TYR A 135 7.88 -6.29 -3.81
N ILE A 136 7.92 -5.06 -3.31
CA ILE A 136 6.88 -4.07 -3.51
C ILE A 136 7.41 -2.84 -4.20
N ARG A 137 6.58 -2.19 -5.02
CA ARG A 137 6.93 -1.00 -5.78
C ARG A 137 5.82 0.04 -5.70
N ILE A 138 6.18 1.27 -5.38
CA ILE A 138 5.25 2.39 -5.23
C ILE A 138 5.63 3.50 -6.21
N PHE A 139 4.61 4.09 -6.81
CA PHE A 139 4.70 5.23 -7.72
C PHE A 139 3.89 6.36 -7.11
N VAL A 140 4.54 7.47 -6.78
CA VAL A 140 3.88 8.64 -6.18
C VAL A 140 4.31 9.92 -6.89
N LYS A 141 3.43 10.91 -6.94
CA LYS A 141 3.83 12.29 -7.19
C LYS A 141 4.15 13.01 -5.90
N ILE A 142 5.13 13.90 -5.93
CA ILE A 142 5.51 14.73 -4.78
C ILE A 142 5.15 16.19 -5.04
N TYR A 143 4.40 16.80 -4.14
CA TYR A 143 3.98 18.20 -4.21
C TYR A 143 4.32 18.97 -2.95
N THR A 144 4.40 20.29 -3.05
CA THR A 144 4.65 21.20 -1.93
C THR A 144 3.33 21.74 -1.41
N GLY A 145 3.11 21.69 -0.10
CA GLY A 145 1.87 22.17 0.50
C GLY A 145 1.72 21.82 1.98
N ALA A 146 2.06 22.77 2.85
CA ALA A 146 1.98 22.59 4.30
C ALA A 146 0.55 22.25 4.80
N ILE A 147 -0.49 22.78 4.14
CA ILE A 147 -1.89 22.46 4.47
C ILE A 147 -2.19 20.98 4.22
N HIS A 148 -1.64 20.39 3.16
CA HIS A 148 -1.82 18.97 2.85
C HIS A 148 -1.07 18.07 3.82
N CYS A 149 0.11 18.49 4.29
CA CYS A 149 0.88 17.77 5.32
C CYS A 149 0.07 17.64 6.63
N LYS A 150 -0.71 18.68 7.00
CA LYS A 150 -1.61 18.60 8.17
C LYS A 150 -2.69 17.53 8.00
N LYS A 151 -3.07 17.19 6.76
CA LYS A 151 -4.07 16.16 6.45
C LYS A 151 -3.52 14.74 6.50
N THR A 152 -2.22 14.55 6.73
CA THR A 152 -1.64 13.21 6.76
C THR A 152 -2.22 12.32 7.85
N THR A 153 -2.53 12.86 9.03
CA THR A 153 -3.09 12.05 10.13
C THR A 153 -4.44 11.43 9.79
N SER A 154 -5.22 12.02 8.89
CA SER A 154 -6.48 11.42 8.41
C SER A 154 -6.29 10.32 7.36
N LYS A 155 -5.07 10.13 6.86
CA LYS A 155 -4.69 9.06 5.93
C LYS A 155 -3.97 7.90 6.65
N LEU A 156 -3.89 7.93 7.98
CA LEU A 156 -3.17 6.96 8.79
C LEU A 156 -4.09 6.31 9.82
N ALA A 157 -3.86 5.02 10.09
CA ALA A 157 -4.50 4.32 11.19
C ALA A 157 -3.56 3.31 11.86
N MET A 158 -3.79 3.08 13.15
CA MET A 158 -3.32 1.87 13.82
C MET A 158 -4.23 0.69 13.47
N VAL A 159 -3.69 -0.52 13.52
CA VAL A 159 -4.41 -1.75 13.17
C VAL A 159 -4.53 -2.64 14.40
N TYR A 160 -5.75 -2.94 14.80
CA TYR A 160 -6.06 -4.00 15.75
C TYR A 160 -6.32 -5.30 14.97
N GLN A 161 -5.43 -6.28 15.09
CA GLN A 161 -5.61 -7.61 14.50
C GLN A 161 -5.99 -8.60 15.59
N CYS A 162 -7.14 -9.24 15.48
CA CYS A 162 -7.51 -10.33 16.39
C CYS A 162 -6.56 -11.53 16.23
N VAL A 163 -6.01 -12.03 17.34
CA VAL A 163 -5.08 -13.19 17.32
C VAL A 163 -5.78 -14.51 16.99
N GLY A 164 -7.10 -14.56 17.21
CA GLY A 164 -7.94 -15.73 16.98
C GLY A 164 -8.46 -15.84 15.55
N CYS A 165 -9.04 -14.77 15.02
CA CYS A 165 -9.77 -14.83 13.74
C CYS A 165 -9.16 -13.95 12.64
N ASP A 166 -8.04 -13.26 12.91
CA ASP A 166 -7.36 -12.31 12.03
C ASP A 166 -8.23 -11.11 11.59
N ASN A 167 -9.40 -10.91 12.20
CA ASN A 167 -10.21 -9.72 11.96
C ASN A 167 -9.38 -8.45 12.22
N MET A 168 -9.45 -7.50 11.30
CA MET A 168 -8.71 -6.24 11.40
C MET A 168 -9.66 -5.09 11.59
N THR A 169 -9.37 -4.25 12.59
CA THR A 169 -10.11 -3.02 12.85
C THR A 169 -9.12 -1.85 12.85
N LEU A 170 -9.46 -0.78 12.13
CA LEU A 170 -8.60 0.38 11.97
C LEU A 170 -8.99 1.47 12.98
N GLN A 171 -8.01 1.96 13.72
CA GLN A 171 -8.12 3.15 14.58
C GLN A 171 -7.48 4.33 13.84
N PRO A 172 -8.26 5.26 13.26
CA PRO A 172 -7.70 6.44 12.62
C PRO A 172 -6.85 7.27 13.60
N LEU A 173 -5.75 7.83 13.12
CA LEU A 173 -4.89 8.72 13.92
C LEU A 173 -5.42 10.17 13.98
N GLY A 174 -6.23 10.57 13.00
CA GLY A 174 -6.78 11.91 12.88
C GLY A 174 -7.98 11.92 11.96
N GLY A 175 -8.76 12.99 12.00
CA GLY A 175 -9.84 13.22 11.06
C GLY A 175 -10.04 14.71 10.82
N PHE A 176 -10.81 15.04 9.77
CA PHE A 176 -11.23 16.40 9.48
C PHE A 176 -12.75 16.45 9.40
N LYS A 177 -13.33 17.48 9.99
CA LYS A 177 -14.76 17.79 9.88
C LYS A 177 -14.97 19.20 9.37
N SER A 178 -16.09 19.42 8.67
CA SER A 178 -16.49 20.77 8.28
C SER A 178 -16.69 21.62 9.54
N ASN A 179 -16.12 22.82 9.53
CA ASN A 179 -16.24 23.81 10.60
C ASN A 179 -16.34 25.20 9.97
N PRO A 180 -17.43 25.46 9.22
CA PRO A 180 -17.60 26.70 8.48
C PRO A 180 -17.60 27.90 9.44
N THR A 181 -17.03 29.01 8.98
CA THR A 181 -17.11 30.31 9.64
C THR A 181 -17.63 31.32 8.64
N GLU A 182 -18.21 32.44 9.10
CA GLU A 182 -18.70 33.51 8.20
C GLU A 182 -17.60 33.99 7.23
N LYS A 183 -16.35 34.02 7.69
CA LYS A 183 -15.18 34.42 6.87
C LYS A 183 -14.63 33.30 5.97
N ASN A 184 -14.91 32.04 6.29
CA ASN A 184 -14.42 30.90 5.53
C ASN A 184 -15.43 29.73 5.58
N PRO A 185 -16.37 29.68 4.63
CA PRO A 185 -17.39 28.64 4.55
C PRO A 185 -16.83 27.23 4.32
N ASN A 186 -15.64 27.11 3.74
CA ASN A 186 -15.00 25.82 3.42
C ASN A 186 -13.96 25.40 4.47
N GLN A 187 -13.96 26.05 5.65
CA GLN A 187 -13.00 25.71 6.69
C GLN A 187 -13.22 24.28 7.19
N MET A 188 -12.14 23.50 7.21
CA MET A 188 -12.09 22.19 7.85
C MET A 188 -11.32 22.29 9.17
N LYS A 189 -11.81 21.62 10.20
CA LYS A 189 -11.13 21.52 11.50
C LYS A 189 -10.70 20.08 11.73
N GLY A 190 -9.42 19.90 12.05
CA GLY A 190 -8.88 18.61 12.47
C GLY A 190 -9.48 18.19 13.82
N PHE A 191 -9.70 16.90 14.01
CA PHE A 191 -10.10 16.32 15.29
C PHE A 191 -9.29 15.06 15.60
N LEU A 192 -9.19 14.74 16.88
CA LEU A 192 -8.56 13.52 17.38
C LEU A 192 -9.66 12.47 17.62
N PRO A 193 -9.59 11.30 16.97
CA PRO A 193 -10.52 10.20 17.22
C PRO A 193 -10.37 9.64 18.65
N THR A 194 -11.49 9.30 19.28
CA THR A 194 -11.49 8.56 20.54
C THR A 194 -11.22 7.07 20.27
N GLY A 195 -10.51 6.42 21.18
CA GLY A 195 -10.21 4.99 21.11
C GLY A 195 -10.21 4.33 22.49
N PRO A 196 -10.08 2.99 22.56
CA PRO A 196 -9.93 2.07 21.43
C PRO A 196 -11.26 1.83 20.66
N VAL A 197 -11.17 1.61 19.34
CA VAL A 197 -12.32 1.22 18.48
C VAL A 197 -12.75 -0.24 18.65
N VAL A 198 -12.03 -1.02 19.46
CA VAL A 198 -12.35 -2.41 19.80
C VAL A 198 -12.46 -2.56 21.31
N GLY A 199 -13.28 -3.51 21.75
CA GLY A 199 -13.29 -3.96 23.15
C GLY A 199 -12.04 -4.78 23.49
N GLU A 200 -11.95 -5.22 24.75
CA GLU A 200 -10.85 -6.07 25.23
C GLU A 200 -10.73 -7.37 24.41
N HIS A 201 -11.87 -7.94 24.04
CA HIS A 201 -11.99 -9.20 23.30
C HIS A 201 -12.70 -9.00 21.95
N CYS A 202 -12.31 -9.80 20.96
CA CYS A 202 -12.89 -9.73 19.63
C CYS A 202 -14.35 -10.19 19.63
N VAL A 203 -15.23 -9.41 19.01
CA VAL A 203 -16.67 -9.72 18.91
C VAL A 203 -16.97 -11.02 18.15
N ASN A 204 -16.05 -11.48 17.29
CA ASN A 204 -16.27 -12.66 16.44
C ASN A 204 -15.81 -13.98 17.09
N CYS A 205 -14.75 -13.95 17.92
CA CYS A 205 -14.15 -15.18 18.47
C CYS A 205 -13.65 -15.06 19.91
N ASN A 206 -13.93 -13.94 20.59
CA ASN A 206 -13.57 -13.67 21.99
C ASN A 206 -12.07 -13.73 22.30
N GLN A 207 -11.19 -13.64 21.30
CA GLN A 207 -9.73 -13.60 21.48
C GLN A 207 -9.21 -12.16 21.55
N LYS A 208 -8.01 -11.98 22.12
CA LYS A 208 -7.33 -10.68 22.22
C LYS A 208 -6.86 -10.14 20.86
N HIS A 209 -6.34 -8.92 20.86
CA HIS A 209 -5.84 -8.24 19.66
C HIS A 209 -4.34 -7.93 19.77
N HIS A 210 -3.61 -8.10 18.67
CA HIS A 210 -2.34 -7.44 18.43
C HIS A 210 -2.58 -6.01 17.92
N LEU A 211 -1.66 -5.11 18.25
CA LEU A 211 -1.65 -3.73 17.76
C LEU A 211 -0.46 -3.54 16.81
N GLY A 212 -0.72 -2.99 15.63
CA GLY A 212 0.30 -2.65 14.65
C GLY A 212 0.05 -1.31 13.94
N GLY A 213 0.90 -0.99 12.98
CA GLY A 213 0.89 0.29 12.26
C GLY A 213 1.84 1.35 12.84
N PRO A 214 1.66 2.64 12.48
CA PRO A 214 0.59 3.13 11.63
C PRO A 214 0.74 2.66 10.18
N ILE A 215 -0.39 2.53 9.47
CA ILE A 215 -0.42 2.22 8.04
C ILE A 215 -1.18 3.32 7.29
N TRP A 216 -0.87 3.50 6.01
CA TRP A 216 -1.66 4.32 5.10
C TRP A 216 -3.04 3.71 4.84
N THR A 217 -4.11 4.47 5.05
CA THR A 217 -5.51 4.01 4.87
C THR A 217 -6.22 4.65 3.69
N ALA A 218 -5.69 5.73 3.13
CA ALA A 218 -6.25 6.34 1.92
C ALA A 218 -6.01 5.47 0.67
N PRO A 219 -6.59 5.83 -0.49
CA PRO A 219 -6.34 5.10 -1.74
C PRO A 219 -4.85 4.99 -2.06
N ILE A 220 -4.47 3.84 -2.64
CA ILE A 220 -3.08 3.48 -2.98
C ILE A 220 -2.84 3.44 -4.49
N HIS A 221 -3.88 3.72 -5.27
CA HIS A 221 -3.89 3.78 -6.74
C HIS A 221 -4.71 4.99 -7.18
N GLU A 222 -4.36 5.54 -8.34
CA GLU A 222 -5.12 6.57 -9.03
C GLU A 222 -5.76 5.93 -10.28
N PRO A 223 -7.10 5.73 -10.32
CA PRO A 223 -7.76 4.97 -11.39
C PRO A 223 -7.54 5.53 -12.80
N VAL A 224 -7.45 6.85 -12.95
CA VAL A 224 -7.23 7.48 -14.26
C VAL A 224 -5.82 7.16 -14.76
N PHE A 225 -4.81 7.24 -13.89
CA PHE A 225 -3.43 6.86 -14.18
C PHE A 225 -3.33 5.40 -14.59
N VAL A 226 -3.93 4.47 -13.82
CA VAL A 226 -3.92 3.03 -14.15
C VAL A 226 -4.55 2.77 -15.51
N SER A 227 -5.68 3.42 -15.80
CA SER A 227 -6.37 3.28 -17.09
C SER A 227 -5.54 3.81 -18.24
N ARG A 228 -4.79 4.91 -18.03
CA ARG A 228 -3.87 5.45 -19.04
C ARG A 228 -2.68 4.54 -19.29
N VAL A 229 -2.11 3.93 -18.25
CA VAL A 229 -1.01 2.97 -18.42
C VAL A 229 -1.49 1.74 -19.20
N LEU A 230 -2.68 1.22 -18.89
CA LEU A 230 -3.29 0.12 -19.65
C LEU A 230 -3.49 0.49 -21.13
N ALA A 231 -4.03 1.68 -21.42
CA ALA A 231 -4.23 2.12 -22.80
C ALA A 231 -2.91 2.27 -23.57
N GLU A 232 -1.85 2.77 -22.92
CA GLU A 232 -0.52 2.89 -23.53
C GLU A 232 0.10 1.52 -23.80
N LEU A 233 -0.10 0.55 -22.90
CA LEU A 233 0.34 -0.84 -23.09
C LEU A 233 -0.35 -1.50 -24.28
N SER A 234 -1.61 -1.16 -24.56
CA SER A 234 -2.33 -1.70 -25.73
C SER A 234 -1.72 -1.24 -27.06
N SER A 235 -1.01 -0.11 -27.08
CA SER A 235 -0.34 0.38 -28.30
C SER A 235 0.79 -0.56 -28.74
N GLU A 236 1.04 -0.66 -30.06
CA GLU A 236 2.10 -1.50 -30.64
C GLU A 236 3.52 -0.92 -30.43
N ARG A 237 3.65 0.20 -29.70
CA ARG A 237 4.92 0.92 -29.56
C ARG A 237 5.94 0.22 -28.66
N HIS A 238 5.53 -0.80 -27.90
CA HIS A 238 6.32 -1.36 -26.81
C HIS A 238 6.57 -2.86 -26.99
N CYS A 239 7.83 -3.27 -27.16
CA CYS A 239 8.29 -4.66 -27.20
C CYS A 239 8.61 -5.20 -25.79
N LEU A 240 7.67 -5.09 -24.86
CA LEU A 240 7.86 -5.59 -23.50
C LEU A 240 7.56 -7.09 -23.42
N GLY A 241 8.58 -7.92 -23.17
CA GLY A 241 8.41 -9.37 -23.01
C GLY A 241 7.50 -9.78 -21.83
N THR A 242 7.21 -8.86 -20.91
CA THR A 242 6.33 -9.04 -19.75
C THR A 242 4.96 -8.37 -19.91
N ARG A 243 4.59 -7.94 -21.14
CA ARG A 243 3.34 -7.21 -21.43
C ARG A 243 2.10 -7.86 -20.83
N ASP A 244 1.85 -9.14 -21.14
CA ASP A 244 0.64 -9.85 -20.68
C ASP A 244 0.55 -9.92 -19.15
N ARG A 245 1.72 -10.06 -18.49
CA ARG A 245 1.80 -10.05 -17.03
C ARG A 245 1.44 -8.67 -16.46
N ILE A 246 1.97 -7.60 -17.05
CA ILE A 246 1.69 -6.23 -16.62
C ILE A 246 0.20 -5.91 -16.85
N GLU A 247 -0.34 -6.25 -18.01
CA GLU A 247 -1.76 -6.06 -18.35
C GLU A 247 -2.68 -6.80 -17.38
N GLY A 248 -2.38 -8.06 -17.06
CA GLY A 248 -3.13 -8.84 -16.08
C GLY A 248 -3.12 -8.21 -14.69
N VAL A 249 -1.95 -7.79 -14.20
CA VAL A 249 -1.83 -7.15 -12.87
C VAL A 249 -2.57 -5.81 -12.84
N LEU A 250 -2.40 -4.96 -13.86
CA LEU A 250 -3.05 -3.65 -13.90
C LEU A 250 -4.57 -3.75 -14.09
N SER A 251 -5.05 -4.78 -14.80
CA SER A 251 -6.49 -5.07 -14.91
C SER A 251 -7.08 -5.43 -13.56
N MET A 252 -6.38 -6.27 -12.77
CA MET A 252 -6.78 -6.57 -11.40
C MET A 252 -6.78 -5.33 -10.50
N VAL A 253 -5.74 -4.49 -10.60
CA VAL A 253 -5.65 -3.22 -9.85
C VAL A 253 -6.81 -2.28 -10.19
N ARG A 254 -7.22 -2.21 -11.46
CA ARG A 254 -8.32 -1.35 -11.92
C ARG A 254 -9.68 -1.80 -11.35
N GLU A 255 -9.87 -3.10 -11.16
CA GLU A 255 -11.10 -3.69 -10.60
C GLU A 255 -11.12 -3.73 -9.06
N GLU A 256 -9.98 -3.46 -8.43
CA GLU A 256 -9.81 -3.49 -6.98
C GLU A 256 -10.55 -2.33 -6.29
N LEU A 257 -11.23 -2.62 -5.18
CA LEU A 257 -11.82 -1.57 -4.33
C LEU A 257 -10.72 -0.69 -3.72
N HIS A 258 -10.66 0.55 -4.20
CA HIS A 258 -9.60 1.52 -3.86
C HIS A 258 -9.80 2.19 -2.50
N ASP A 259 -11.04 2.25 -2.02
CA ASP A 259 -11.47 2.87 -0.76
C ASP A 259 -11.52 1.89 0.43
N VAL A 260 -11.28 0.60 0.18
CA VAL A 260 -11.27 -0.45 1.20
C VAL A 260 -9.82 -0.86 1.52
N PRO A 261 -9.31 -0.50 2.71
CA PRO A 261 -7.99 -0.92 3.14
C PRO A 261 -7.93 -2.38 3.60
N LEU A 262 -6.90 -3.09 3.15
CA LEU A 262 -6.62 -4.49 3.47
C LEU A 262 -7.72 -5.43 2.91
N TYR A 263 -7.55 -6.73 3.13
CA TYR A 263 -8.48 -7.75 2.64
C TYR A 263 -8.56 -8.93 3.60
N TYR A 264 -9.66 -9.68 3.50
CA TYR A 264 -9.77 -11.01 4.08
C TYR A 264 -9.12 -12.03 3.17
N SER A 265 -8.58 -13.10 3.74
CA SER A 265 -8.06 -14.23 2.97
C SER A 265 -8.96 -15.42 3.18
N MET A 266 -9.47 -15.98 2.09
CA MET A 266 -10.51 -17.01 2.16
C MET A 266 -10.03 -18.28 2.87
N ASP A 267 -8.83 -18.75 2.53
CA ASP A 267 -8.14 -19.87 3.17
C ASP A 267 -8.01 -19.67 4.68
N ARG A 268 -7.84 -18.42 5.13
CA ARG A 268 -7.69 -18.09 6.53
C ARG A 268 -9.02 -18.05 7.26
N LEU A 269 -10.06 -17.50 6.65
CA LEU A 269 -11.40 -17.48 7.23
C LEU A 269 -11.88 -18.90 7.53
N VAL A 270 -11.79 -19.80 6.54
CA VAL A 270 -12.27 -21.20 6.68
C VAL A 270 -11.31 -22.08 7.47
N GLY A 271 -9.99 -21.86 7.34
CA GLY A 271 -8.99 -22.64 8.07
C GLY A 271 -9.04 -22.43 9.58
N ARG A 272 -9.57 -21.29 10.06
CA ARG A 272 -9.76 -21.03 11.49
C ARG A 272 -10.91 -21.82 12.12
N VAL A 273 -11.92 -22.15 11.32
CA VAL A 273 -13.09 -22.94 11.73
C VAL A 273 -13.02 -24.38 11.24
N HIS A 274 -11.87 -24.81 10.70
CA HIS A 274 -11.62 -26.16 10.18
C HIS A 274 -12.65 -26.63 9.15
N LEU A 275 -13.17 -25.70 8.33
CA LEU A 275 -14.16 -26.00 7.29
C LEU A 275 -13.51 -26.31 5.94
N GLU A 276 -14.25 -27.05 5.10
CA GLU A 276 -13.96 -27.08 3.67
C GLU A 276 -14.11 -25.69 3.07
N THR A 277 -13.17 -25.32 2.19
CA THR A 277 -13.15 -24.00 1.58
C THR A 277 -14.33 -23.85 0.61
N MET A 278 -15.27 -22.94 0.87
CA MET A 278 -16.32 -22.66 -0.10
C MET A 278 -15.76 -22.05 -1.39
N PRO A 279 -16.43 -22.25 -2.54
CA PRO A 279 -16.04 -21.59 -3.78
C PRO A 279 -16.04 -20.07 -3.65
N MET A 280 -14.99 -19.41 -4.15
CA MET A 280 -14.86 -17.94 -4.12
C MET A 280 -16.05 -17.22 -4.77
N LEU A 281 -16.60 -17.81 -5.83
CA LEU A 281 -17.77 -17.27 -6.52
C LEU A 281 -19.00 -17.22 -5.60
N LEU A 282 -19.18 -18.22 -4.74
CA LEU A 282 -20.31 -18.27 -3.81
C LEU A 282 -20.18 -17.21 -2.73
N MET A 283 -18.99 -17.06 -2.13
CA MET A 283 -18.69 -16.02 -1.15
C MET A 283 -18.96 -14.62 -1.74
N ARG A 284 -18.45 -14.35 -2.95
CA ARG A 284 -18.67 -13.06 -3.64
C ARG A 284 -20.14 -12.82 -3.96
N SER A 285 -20.86 -13.85 -4.41
CA SER A 285 -22.29 -13.76 -4.71
C SER A 285 -23.11 -13.44 -3.45
N ALA A 286 -22.79 -14.06 -2.31
CA ALA A 286 -23.42 -13.74 -1.04
C ALA A 286 -23.21 -12.28 -0.62
N ILE A 287 -21.99 -11.75 -0.80
CA ILE A 287 -21.67 -10.35 -0.48
C ILE A 287 -22.43 -9.38 -1.41
N LEU A 288 -22.45 -9.65 -2.72
CA LEU A 288 -23.15 -8.82 -3.71
C LEU A 288 -24.67 -8.82 -3.50
N ASN A 289 -25.26 -9.99 -3.25
CA ASN A 289 -26.71 -10.12 -3.00
C ASN A 289 -27.16 -9.41 -1.72
N ALA A 290 -26.25 -9.21 -0.76
CA ALA A 290 -26.51 -8.41 0.43
C ALA A 290 -26.29 -6.89 0.23
N GLY A 291 -25.97 -6.44 -1.00
CA GLY A 291 -25.82 -5.03 -1.35
C GLY A 291 -24.43 -4.43 -1.06
N TYR A 292 -23.45 -5.25 -0.68
CA TYR A 292 -22.09 -4.80 -0.45
C TYR A 292 -21.23 -4.94 -1.70
N LYS A 293 -20.21 -4.08 -1.83
CA LYS A 293 -19.22 -4.19 -2.92
C LYS A 293 -18.18 -5.24 -2.56
N VAL A 294 -17.66 -5.95 -3.57
CA VAL A 294 -16.58 -6.92 -3.40
C VAL A 294 -15.63 -6.92 -4.58
N SER A 295 -14.34 -7.03 -4.31
CA SER A 295 -13.30 -7.28 -5.32
C SER A 295 -12.26 -8.26 -4.80
N TYR A 296 -11.41 -8.72 -5.70
CA TYR A 296 -10.11 -9.28 -5.31
C TYR A 296 -9.11 -8.14 -5.06
N SER A 297 -7.93 -8.49 -4.57
CA SER A 297 -6.74 -7.66 -4.51
C SER A 297 -5.63 -8.28 -5.35
N HIS A 298 -4.88 -7.46 -6.08
CA HIS A 298 -3.72 -7.92 -6.85
C HIS A 298 -2.64 -8.58 -5.96
N ALA A 299 -2.64 -8.26 -4.66
CA ALA A 299 -1.66 -8.76 -3.70
C ALA A 299 -1.88 -10.22 -3.26
N SER A 300 -3.07 -10.82 -3.49
CA SER A 300 -3.34 -12.23 -3.21
C SER A 300 -4.53 -12.78 -4.01
N LYS A 301 -4.37 -13.97 -4.60
CA LYS A 301 -5.43 -14.64 -5.37
C LYS A 301 -6.64 -15.06 -4.53
N MET A 302 -6.46 -15.32 -3.24
CA MET A 302 -7.51 -15.75 -2.31
C MET A 302 -8.11 -14.58 -1.51
N SER A 303 -7.85 -13.34 -1.93
CA SER A 303 -8.27 -12.13 -1.24
C SER A 303 -9.75 -11.83 -1.46
N ILE A 304 -10.35 -11.19 -0.47
CA ILE A 304 -11.70 -10.61 -0.53
C ILE A 304 -11.61 -9.22 0.06
N LYS A 305 -11.67 -8.20 -0.80
CA LYS A 305 -11.91 -6.81 -0.40
C LYS A 305 -13.39 -6.53 -0.46
N THR A 306 -13.93 -5.92 0.58
CA THR A 306 -15.38 -5.71 0.67
C THR A 306 -15.74 -4.53 1.57
N THR A 307 -16.83 -3.86 1.24
CA THR A 307 -17.46 -2.86 2.10
C THR A 307 -18.34 -3.48 3.20
N ALA A 308 -18.50 -4.80 3.19
CA ALA A 308 -19.27 -5.51 4.19
C ALA A 308 -18.59 -5.46 5.57
N PRO A 309 -19.35 -5.29 6.66
CA PRO A 309 -18.80 -5.36 8.01
C PRO A 309 -18.28 -6.78 8.30
N ALA A 310 -17.24 -6.89 9.13
CA ALA A 310 -16.63 -8.18 9.46
C ALA A 310 -17.65 -9.19 10.02
N GLN A 311 -18.61 -8.71 10.80
CA GLN A 311 -19.69 -9.52 11.35
C GLN A 311 -20.45 -10.29 10.25
N PHE A 312 -20.76 -9.61 9.15
CA PHE A 312 -21.48 -10.20 8.01
C PHE A 312 -20.64 -11.26 7.29
N ILE A 313 -19.33 -11.03 7.14
CA ILE A 313 -18.41 -12.03 6.59
C ILE A 313 -18.39 -13.28 7.47
N TRP A 314 -18.36 -13.12 8.78
CA TRP A 314 -18.46 -14.25 9.72
C TRP A 314 -19.84 -14.92 9.72
N ASP A 315 -20.93 -14.19 9.46
CA ASP A 315 -22.27 -14.78 9.32
C ASP A 315 -22.34 -15.70 8.08
N ILE A 316 -21.69 -15.34 6.96
CA ILE A 316 -21.56 -16.21 5.78
C ILE A 316 -20.80 -17.50 6.14
N VAL A 317 -19.65 -17.37 6.82
CA VAL A 317 -18.82 -18.52 7.21
C VAL A 317 -19.58 -19.45 8.16
N ARG A 318 -20.27 -18.90 9.16
CA ARG A 318 -21.12 -19.68 10.10
C ARG A 318 -22.31 -20.34 9.40
N THR A 319 -22.85 -19.72 8.35
CA THR A 319 -23.92 -20.33 7.54
C THR A 319 -23.39 -21.49 6.69
N TRP A 320 -22.17 -21.35 6.17
CA TRP A 320 -21.49 -22.42 5.44
C TRP A 320 -21.23 -23.64 6.32
N GLU A 321 -20.72 -23.43 7.54
CA GLU A 321 -20.52 -24.50 8.54
C GLU A 321 -21.81 -25.30 8.77
N ARG A 322 -22.94 -24.62 8.95
CA ARG A 322 -24.23 -25.28 9.22
C ARG A 322 -24.74 -26.10 8.03
N THR A 323 -24.45 -25.66 6.81
CA THR A 323 -24.92 -26.31 5.58
C THR A 323 -23.96 -27.38 5.08
N HIS A 324 -22.69 -27.32 5.48
CA HIS A 324 -21.62 -28.24 5.11
C HIS A 324 -20.85 -28.68 6.37
N PRO A 325 -21.53 -29.39 7.30
CA PRO A 325 -20.91 -29.78 8.56
C PRO A 325 -19.72 -30.71 8.29
N VAL A 326 -18.59 -30.41 8.95
CA VAL A 326 -17.40 -31.25 8.91
C VAL A 326 -17.78 -32.62 9.49
N LYS A 327 -17.55 -33.69 8.72
CA LYS A 327 -17.75 -35.05 9.26
C LYS A 327 -16.88 -35.19 10.51
N PRO A 328 -17.41 -35.65 11.65
CA PRO A 328 -16.59 -35.84 12.84
C PRO A 328 -15.42 -36.75 12.49
N ALA A 329 -14.20 -36.34 12.87
CA ALA A 329 -13.01 -37.12 12.66
C ALA A 329 -13.21 -38.50 13.32
N ARG A 330 -13.03 -39.56 12.54
CA ARG A 330 -13.10 -40.95 13.03
C ARG A 330 -11.93 -41.27 13.93
#